data_AF-A0A7S2IRY7-F1
#
_entry.id   AF-A0A7S2IRY7-F1
#
_cell.length_a   1.000
_cell.length_b   1.000
_cell.length_c   1.000
_cell.angle_alpha   90.00
_cell.angle_beta   90.00
_cell.angle_gamma   90.00
#
_symmetry.space_group_name_H-M   'P 1'
#
loop_
_entity.id
_entity.type
_entity.pdbx_description
1 polymer ?
#
loop_
_entity_poly.entity_id
_entity_poly.type
_entity_poly.pdbx_seq_one_letter_code
_entity_poly.pdbx_strand_id
1 'polypeptide(L)'
;DLPILSLMDCPGMMVGPEVEKTALVRHCCRLFNTGANLTVPLFGFVVRKAYGLGVQAMMGGSSKVPFFTCAWPTGEFAGMGIEGSVKLGFRDELQKIQDPAERLAWYNKRVEDAYRNARAIQAGPTFGIDDVIDPADSRKWIAAGVRSLPPEKEPCGWTRRAHKKRPNIDTW
;
A
#
# COMPACT_ATOMS: atom_id res chain seq x y z
N ASP A 1 -18.52 -15.15 -7.04
CA ASP A 1 -17.58 -14.05 -6.76
C ASP A 1 -16.15 -14.58 -6.62
N LEU A 2 -15.13 -13.79 -6.94
CA LEU A 2 -13.71 -14.18 -6.85
C LEU A 2 -12.97 -13.33 -5.80
N PRO A 3 -12.12 -13.92 -4.95
CA PRO A 3 -11.24 -13.17 -4.05
C PRO A 3 -10.18 -12.39 -4.84
N ILE A 4 -9.66 -11.32 -4.25
CA ILE A 4 -8.58 -10.50 -4.83
C ILE A 4 -7.31 -10.68 -4.01
N LEU A 5 -6.18 -10.85 -4.71
CA LEU A 5 -4.85 -10.82 -4.12
C LEU A 5 -4.09 -9.61 -4.68
N SER A 6 -3.56 -8.77 -3.79
CA SER A 6 -2.78 -7.59 -4.14
C SER A 6 -1.32 -7.80 -3.72
N LEU A 7 -0.42 -7.82 -4.71
CA LEU A 7 1.04 -7.89 -4.50
C LEU A 7 1.63 -6.51 -4.75
N MET A 8 2.22 -5.91 -3.73
CA MET A 8 2.54 -4.49 -3.70
C MET A 8 4.05 -4.25 -3.74
N ASP A 9 4.50 -3.67 -4.85
CA ASP A 9 5.82 -3.03 -5.01
C ASP A 9 5.63 -1.71 -5.76
N CYS A 10 5.16 -0.70 -5.02
CA CYS A 10 4.72 0.58 -5.59
C CYS A 10 5.43 1.75 -4.88
N PRO A 11 6.19 2.58 -5.61
CA PRO A 11 6.82 3.79 -5.07
C PRO A 11 5.84 4.98 -4.93
N GLY A 12 4.55 4.77 -5.20
CA GLY A 12 3.51 5.79 -5.14
C GLY A 12 2.78 5.98 -6.48
N MET A 13 1.88 6.95 -6.51
CA MET A 13 1.23 7.38 -7.76
C MET A 13 2.26 8.13 -8.63
N MET A 14 2.10 8.02 -9.95
CA MET A 14 2.91 8.82 -10.87
C MET A 14 2.70 10.32 -10.59
N VAL A 15 3.71 11.13 -10.83
CA VAL A 15 3.63 12.59 -10.68
C VAL A 15 4.30 13.27 -11.87
N GLY A 16 3.92 14.51 -12.13
CA GLY A 16 4.59 15.36 -13.11
C GLY A 16 3.62 16.00 -14.10
N PRO A 17 3.96 17.17 -14.68
CA PRO A 17 3.01 17.97 -15.45
C PRO A 17 2.34 17.23 -16.61
N GLU A 18 3.07 16.35 -17.30
CA GLU A 18 2.54 15.60 -18.43
C GLU A 18 1.50 14.56 -18.03
N VAL A 19 1.72 13.84 -16.92
CA VAL A 19 0.74 12.85 -16.46
C VAL A 19 -0.50 13.54 -15.86
N GLU A 20 -0.33 14.68 -15.21
CA GLU A 20 -1.47 15.44 -14.65
C GLU A 20 -2.45 15.91 -15.73
N LYS A 21 -1.96 16.26 -16.93
CA LYS A 21 -2.80 16.61 -18.09
C LYS A 21 -3.73 15.47 -18.51
N THR A 22 -3.43 14.22 -18.15
CA THR A 22 -4.28 13.05 -18.46
C THR A 22 -5.42 12.84 -17.45
N ALA A 23 -5.70 13.84 -16.62
CA ALA A 23 -6.65 13.76 -15.51
C ALA A 23 -6.29 12.65 -14.50
N LEU A 24 -5.00 12.50 -14.22
CA LEU A 24 -4.45 11.47 -13.34
C LEU A 24 -5.20 11.37 -12.02
N VAL A 25 -5.46 12.50 -11.35
CA VAL A 25 -6.20 12.55 -10.08
C VAL A 25 -7.54 11.81 -10.18
N ARG A 26 -8.32 12.05 -11.24
CA ARG A 26 -9.61 11.37 -11.46
C ARG A 26 -9.41 9.86 -11.62
N HIS A 27 -8.43 9.45 -12.42
CA HIS A 27 -8.14 8.04 -12.66
C HIS A 27 -7.67 7.31 -11.40
N CYS A 28 -6.80 7.93 -10.62
CA CYS A 28 -6.33 7.45 -9.33
C CYS A 28 -7.48 7.25 -8.32
N CYS A 29 -8.43 8.20 -8.26
CA CYS A 29 -9.62 8.08 -7.40
C CYS A 29 -10.50 6.86 -7.72
N ARG A 30 -10.46 6.31 -8.94
CA ARG A 30 -11.23 5.09 -9.29
C ARG A 30 -10.79 3.89 -8.45
N LEU A 31 -9.50 3.78 -8.11
CA LEU A 31 -8.98 2.67 -7.29
C LEU A 31 -9.55 2.73 -5.88
N PHE A 32 -9.56 3.90 -5.25
CA PHE A 32 -10.16 4.11 -3.93
C PHE A 32 -11.67 3.87 -3.94
N ASN A 33 -12.38 4.40 -4.94
CA ASN A 33 -13.82 4.17 -5.06
C ASN A 33 -14.15 2.68 -5.27
N THR A 34 -13.34 1.97 -6.08
CA THR A 34 -13.48 0.52 -6.26
C THR A 34 -13.23 -0.22 -4.96
N GLY A 35 -12.13 0.10 -4.28
CA GLY A 35 -11.74 -0.48 -2.99
C GLY A 35 -12.85 -0.36 -1.93
N ALA A 36 -13.39 0.85 -1.76
CA ALA A 36 -14.48 1.13 -0.81
C ALA A 36 -15.77 0.36 -1.12
N ASN A 37 -15.97 -0.09 -2.36
CA ASN A 37 -17.17 -0.81 -2.81
C ASN A 37 -16.95 -2.32 -3.01
N LEU A 38 -15.76 -2.84 -2.69
CA LEU A 38 -15.48 -4.28 -2.73
C LEU A 38 -16.36 -5.01 -1.72
N THR A 39 -16.92 -6.15 -2.14
CA THR A 39 -17.64 -7.09 -1.24
C THR A 39 -17.05 -8.49 -1.32
N VAL A 40 -15.97 -8.64 -2.08
CA VAL A 40 -15.19 -9.86 -2.14
C VAL A 40 -13.98 -9.67 -1.23
N PRO A 41 -13.45 -10.74 -0.61
CA PRO A 41 -12.28 -10.63 0.22
C PRO A 41 -11.07 -10.17 -0.60
N LEU A 42 -10.31 -9.25 -0.03
CA LEU A 42 -9.05 -8.74 -0.53
C LEU A 42 -7.94 -9.20 0.40
N PHE A 43 -6.87 -9.77 -0.14
CA PHE A 43 -5.66 -10.17 0.61
C PHE A 43 -4.48 -9.34 0.10
N GLY A 44 -3.64 -8.81 1.00
CA GLY A 44 -2.53 -7.93 0.65
C GLY A 44 -1.16 -8.48 1.06
N PHE A 45 -0.17 -8.38 0.16
CA PHE A 45 1.23 -8.58 0.47
C PHE A 45 2.08 -7.41 -0.01
N VAL A 46 2.83 -6.78 0.90
CA VAL A 46 3.91 -5.85 0.54
C VAL A 46 5.18 -6.63 0.28
N VAL A 47 5.58 -6.71 -1.00
CA VAL A 47 6.76 -7.50 -1.39
C VAL A 47 8.04 -6.67 -1.35
N ARG A 48 7.93 -5.34 -1.58
CA ARG A 48 9.06 -4.41 -1.47
C ARG A 48 8.60 -2.98 -1.18
N LYS A 49 8.37 -2.13 -2.16
CA LYS A 49 8.01 -0.72 -1.90
C LYS A 49 6.53 -0.55 -1.57
N ALA A 50 6.24 0.15 -0.48
CA ALA A 50 4.89 0.51 -0.07
C ALA A 50 4.82 2.01 0.27
N TYR A 51 4.80 2.85 -0.76
CA TYR A 51 4.90 4.30 -0.57
C TYR A 51 3.61 5.05 -0.89
N GLY A 52 3.22 5.95 0.03
CA GLY A 52 2.18 6.95 -0.16
C GLY A 52 0.80 6.41 -0.57
N LEU A 53 0.07 7.21 -1.34
CA LEU A 53 -1.30 6.90 -1.76
C LEU A 53 -1.39 5.73 -2.77
N GLY A 54 -0.31 5.44 -3.50
CA GLY A 54 -0.28 4.35 -4.47
C GLY A 54 -0.51 3.00 -3.81
N VAL A 55 0.25 2.69 -2.76
CA VAL A 55 0.07 1.43 -2.01
C VAL A 55 -1.27 1.39 -1.28
N GLN A 56 -1.74 2.53 -0.73
CA GLN A 56 -3.05 2.59 -0.08
C GLN A 56 -4.18 2.25 -1.06
N ALA A 57 -4.11 2.76 -2.28
CA ALA A 57 -5.05 2.41 -3.34
C ALA A 57 -5.02 0.91 -3.69
N MET A 58 -3.83 0.30 -3.73
CA MET A 58 -3.66 -1.14 -3.95
C MET A 58 -4.24 -2.02 -2.81
N MET A 59 -4.40 -1.45 -1.61
CA MET A 59 -5.04 -2.11 -0.47
C MET A 59 -6.54 -1.80 -0.36
N GLY A 60 -7.14 -1.14 -1.36
CA GLY A 60 -8.55 -0.73 -1.31
C GLY A 60 -8.82 0.48 -0.43
N GLY A 61 -7.78 1.21 -0.01
CA GLY A 61 -7.85 2.49 0.68
C GLY A 61 -6.93 2.59 1.90
N SER A 62 -6.67 1.50 2.60
CA SER A 62 -5.71 1.46 3.71
C SER A 62 -5.28 0.03 4.02
N SER A 63 -4.21 -0.15 4.82
CA SER A 63 -3.73 -1.47 5.26
C SER A 63 -4.73 -2.28 6.08
N LYS A 64 -5.81 -1.66 6.56
CA LYS A 64 -6.85 -2.29 7.38
C LYS A 64 -8.08 -2.74 6.58
N VAL A 65 -8.12 -2.45 5.29
CA VAL A 65 -9.23 -2.85 4.41
C VAL A 65 -9.13 -4.31 3.96
N PRO A 66 -7.95 -4.83 3.57
CA PRO A 66 -7.80 -6.25 3.29
C PRO A 66 -8.17 -7.12 4.49
N PHE A 67 -8.59 -8.36 4.22
CA PHE A 67 -8.84 -9.37 5.26
C PHE A 67 -7.58 -9.64 6.09
N PHE A 68 -6.42 -9.64 5.43
CA PHE A 68 -5.13 -9.43 6.06
C PHE A 68 -4.22 -8.67 5.10
N THR A 69 -3.25 -7.96 5.68
CA THR A 69 -2.13 -7.31 5.00
C THR A 69 -0.84 -7.78 5.66
N CYS A 70 -0.04 -8.58 4.95
CA CYS A 70 1.29 -8.99 5.41
C CYS A 70 2.37 -8.28 4.61
N ALA A 71 3.60 -8.28 5.13
CA ALA A 71 4.77 -7.82 4.40
C ALA A 71 5.86 -8.90 4.36
N TRP A 72 6.69 -8.86 3.33
CA TRP A 72 7.95 -9.58 3.31
C TRP A 72 9.02 -8.78 4.09
N PRO A 73 10.13 -9.41 4.52
CA PRO A 73 11.22 -8.71 5.21
C PRO A 73 11.90 -7.66 4.33
N THR A 74 11.78 -7.82 2.99
CA THR A 74 12.20 -6.87 1.96
C THR A 74 11.27 -5.67 1.82
N GLY A 75 10.12 -5.68 2.49
CA GLY A 75 9.16 -4.59 2.50
C GLY A 75 9.73 -3.32 3.12
N GLU A 76 9.37 -2.17 2.57
CA GLU A 76 9.69 -0.86 3.10
C GLU A 76 8.50 0.10 2.95
N PHE A 77 8.24 0.87 4.01
CA PHE A 77 7.08 1.74 4.13
C PHE A 77 7.51 3.20 4.25
N ALA A 78 6.89 4.07 3.45
CA ALA A 78 7.14 5.51 3.52
C ALA A 78 5.93 6.33 3.05
N GLY A 79 5.81 7.57 3.51
CA GLY A 79 4.77 8.48 3.02
C GLY A 79 5.02 8.98 1.59
N MET A 80 6.29 9.05 1.19
CA MET A 80 6.77 9.46 -0.12
C MET A 80 8.20 8.93 -0.32
N GLY A 81 8.88 9.30 -1.41
CA GLY A 81 10.30 8.98 -1.59
C GLY A 81 11.14 9.44 -0.39
N ILE A 82 11.93 8.52 0.17
CA ILE A 82 12.65 8.70 1.44
C ILE A 82 13.65 9.85 1.34
N GLU A 83 14.39 9.93 0.24
CA GLU A 83 15.34 11.00 -0.06
C GLU A 83 14.67 12.38 -0.08
N GLY A 84 13.52 12.46 -0.74
CA GLY A 84 12.70 13.67 -0.78
C GLY A 84 12.21 14.07 0.60
N SER A 85 11.76 13.10 1.40
CA SER A 85 11.29 13.33 2.76
C SER A 85 12.40 13.87 3.69
N VAL A 86 13.63 13.37 3.55
CA VAL A 86 14.78 13.85 4.34
C VAL A 86 15.14 15.29 3.94
N LYS A 87 15.18 15.60 2.63
CA LYS A 87 15.47 16.95 2.15
C LYS A 87 14.44 17.98 2.62
N LEU A 88 13.16 17.60 2.61
CA LEU A 88 12.07 18.47 3.03
C LEU A 88 12.00 18.60 4.56
N GLY A 89 12.08 17.47 5.28
CA GLY A 89 11.95 17.42 6.73
C GLY A 89 13.13 18.05 7.48
N PHE A 90 14.33 18.04 6.89
CA PHE A 90 15.55 18.59 7.50
C PHE A 90 16.15 19.77 6.71
N ARG A 91 15.31 20.51 5.99
CA ARG A 91 15.77 21.61 5.13
C ARG A 91 16.59 22.64 5.91
N ASP A 92 16.13 23.01 7.10
CA ASP A 92 16.74 24.06 7.91
C ASP A 92 18.09 23.62 8.50
N GLU A 93 18.22 22.37 8.94
CA GLU A 93 19.49 21.81 9.40
C GLU A 93 20.51 21.73 8.26
N LEU A 94 20.08 21.28 7.08
CA LEU A 94 20.95 21.19 5.90
C LEU A 94 21.47 22.57 5.48
N GLN A 95 20.64 23.61 5.56
CA GLN A 95 21.03 24.98 5.20
C GLN A 95 22.04 25.60 6.17
N LYS A 96 22.04 25.18 7.45
CA LYS A 96 22.99 25.67 8.47
C LYS A 96 24.41 25.12 8.28
N ILE A 97 24.57 23.96 7.63
CA ILE A 97 25.88 23.37 7.35
C ILE A 97 26.50 24.08 6.16
N GLN A 98 27.61 24.80 6.36
CA GLN A 98 28.24 25.59 5.29
C GLN A 98 29.12 24.74 4.36
N ASP A 99 29.84 23.76 4.92
CA ASP A 99 30.69 22.87 4.13
C ASP A 99 29.84 21.90 3.29
N PRO A 100 29.97 21.91 1.95
CA PRO A 100 29.25 20.98 1.08
C PRO A 100 29.54 19.49 1.39
N ALA A 101 30.77 19.15 1.78
CA ALA A 101 31.14 17.76 2.06
C ALA A 101 30.48 17.27 3.37
N GLU A 102 30.55 18.08 4.43
CA GLU A 102 29.83 17.82 5.68
C GLU A 102 28.32 17.71 5.47
N ARG A 103 27.72 18.62 4.68
CA ARG A 103 26.28 18.61 4.39
C ARG A 103 25.85 17.32 3.69
N LEU A 104 26.64 16.86 2.72
CA LEU A 104 26.37 15.61 2.00
C LEU A 104 26.49 14.38 2.92
N ALA A 105 27.53 14.33 3.75
CA ALA A 105 27.73 13.24 4.70
C ALA A 105 26.57 13.16 5.71
N TRP A 106 26.13 14.31 6.23
CA TRP A 106 24.98 14.42 7.12
C TRP A 106 23.68 13.95 6.46
N TYR A 107 23.43 14.41 5.23
CA TYR A 107 22.26 14.01 4.45
C TYR A 107 22.22 12.50 4.21
N ASN A 108 23.32 11.92 3.75
CA ASN A 108 23.41 10.49 3.46
C ASN A 108 23.16 9.65 4.72
N LYS A 109 23.71 10.07 5.87
CA LYS A 109 23.46 9.41 7.15
C LYS A 109 21.97 9.40 7.51
N ARG A 110 21.28 10.53 7.34
CA ARG A 110 19.84 10.63 7.63
C ARG A 110 18.99 9.81 6.66
N VAL A 111 19.38 9.74 5.39
CA VAL A 111 18.73 8.87 4.40
C VAL A 111 18.89 7.40 4.79
N GLU A 112 20.10 6.97 5.15
CA GLU A 112 20.36 5.60 5.60
C GLU A 112 19.52 5.24 6.84
N ASP A 113 19.49 6.13 7.84
CA ASP A 113 18.69 5.95 9.04
C ASP A 113 17.18 5.86 8.71
N ALA A 114 16.70 6.69 7.78
CA ALA A 114 15.31 6.66 7.33
C ALA A 114 14.97 5.35 6.60
N TYR A 115 15.85 4.85 5.72
CA TYR A 115 15.69 3.55 5.08
C TYR A 115 15.66 2.40 6.09
N ARG A 116 16.54 2.43 7.10
CA ARG A 116 16.54 1.43 8.18
C ARG A 116 15.21 1.41 8.92
N ASN A 117 14.70 2.60 9.28
CA ASN A 117 13.44 2.76 9.97
C ASN A 117 12.22 2.37 9.11
N ALA A 118 12.31 2.48 7.78
CA ALA A 118 11.24 2.13 6.86
C ALA A 118 11.05 0.63 6.66
N ARG A 119 12.04 -0.20 6.99
CA ARG A 119 11.98 -1.67 6.78
C ARG A 119 10.81 -2.29 7.52
N ALA A 120 10.15 -3.27 6.90
CA ALA A 120 8.94 -3.90 7.42
C ALA A 120 9.11 -4.43 8.85
N ILE A 121 10.26 -5.03 9.16
CA ILE A 121 10.57 -5.56 10.50
C ILE A 121 10.47 -4.46 11.58
N GLN A 122 10.81 -3.23 11.24
CA GLN A 122 10.80 -2.10 12.18
C GLN A 122 9.50 -1.29 12.08
N ALA A 123 9.03 -1.03 10.86
CA ALA A 123 7.89 -0.16 10.58
C ALA A 123 6.52 -0.87 10.69
N GLY A 124 6.48 -2.21 10.62
CA GLY A 124 5.26 -3.00 10.57
C GLY A 124 4.21 -2.62 11.61
N PRO A 125 4.57 -2.56 12.92
CA PRO A 125 3.64 -2.18 13.97
C PRO A 125 3.01 -0.79 13.78
N THR A 126 3.76 0.16 13.19
CA THR A 126 3.30 1.53 12.97
C THR A 126 2.40 1.65 11.74
N PHE A 127 2.64 0.87 10.70
CA PHE A 127 1.87 0.91 9.45
C PHE A 127 0.61 0.03 9.45
N GLY A 128 0.36 -0.67 10.57
CA GLY A 128 -0.87 -1.44 10.78
C GLY A 128 -1.01 -2.61 9.81
N ILE A 129 0.11 -3.26 9.48
CA ILE A 129 0.11 -4.57 8.84
C ILE A 129 -0.07 -5.65 9.92
N ASP A 130 -0.59 -6.81 9.52
CA ASP A 130 -0.86 -7.91 10.46
C ASP A 130 0.42 -8.66 10.84
N ASP A 131 1.33 -8.89 9.87
CA ASP A 131 2.57 -9.63 10.13
C ASP A 131 3.66 -9.37 9.08
N VAL A 132 4.91 -9.65 9.46
CA VAL A 132 6.07 -9.73 8.55
C VAL A 132 6.48 -11.20 8.44
N ILE A 133 6.26 -11.79 7.26
CA ILE A 133 6.33 -13.23 7.06
C ILE A 133 7.48 -13.63 6.13
N ASP A 134 7.92 -14.88 6.17
CA ASP A 134 8.78 -15.43 5.13
C ASP A 134 8.04 -15.41 3.77
N PRO A 135 8.66 -14.90 2.68
CA PRO A 135 8.06 -14.97 1.35
C PRO A 135 7.54 -16.35 0.94
N ALA A 136 8.23 -17.43 1.35
CA ALA A 136 7.84 -18.81 1.06
C ALA A 136 6.50 -19.21 1.72
N ASP A 137 6.13 -18.56 2.83
CA ASP A 137 4.88 -18.82 3.55
C ASP A 137 3.66 -18.11 2.94
N SER A 138 3.85 -17.20 1.97
CA SER A 138 2.76 -16.40 1.37
C SER A 138 1.58 -17.27 0.91
N ARG A 139 1.85 -18.40 0.24
CA ARG A 139 0.80 -19.33 -0.22
C ARG A 139 0.05 -19.98 0.95
N LYS A 140 0.74 -20.31 2.04
CA LYS A 140 0.15 -20.90 3.24
C LYS A 140 -0.81 -19.90 3.88
N TRP A 141 -0.41 -18.64 3.99
CA TRP A 141 -1.25 -17.53 4.46
C TRP A 141 -2.51 -17.35 3.60
N ILE A 142 -2.35 -17.27 2.28
CA ILE A 142 -3.49 -17.13 1.34
C ILE A 142 -4.45 -18.31 1.49
N ALA A 143 -3.95 -19.54 1.48
CA ALA A 143 -4.78 -20.73 1.58
C ALA A 143 -5.50 -20.82 2.94
N ALA A 144 -4.85 -20.43 4.03
CA ALA A 144 -5.46 -20.36 5.35
C ALA A 144 -6.55 -19.27 5.39
N GLY A 145 -6.25 -18.07 4.88
CA GLY A 145 -7.20 -16.96 4.79
C GLY A 145 -8.46 -17.36 4.02
N VAL A 146 -8.32 -17.91 2.82
CA VAL A 146 -9.45 -18.38 2.01
C VAL A 146 -10.29 -19.44 2.72
N ARG A 147 -9.67 -20.41 3.42
CA ARG A 147 -10.39 -21.43 4.20
C ARG A 147 -11.10 -20.87 5.43
N SER A 148 -10.60 -19.76 5.99
CA SER A 148 -11.17 -19.11 7.17
C SER A 148 -12.31 -18.14 6.85
N LEU A 149 -12.55 -17.86 5.56
CA LEU A 149 -13.64 -16.97 5.18
C LEU A 149 -14.97 -17.55 5.66
N PRO A 150 -15.86 -16.71 6.22
CA PRO A 150 -17.18 -17.18 6.60
C PRO A 150 -17.91 -17.72 5.37
N PRO A 151 -18.77 -18.75 5.54
CA PRO A 151 -19.64 -19.18 4.47
C PRO A 151 -20.43 -17.97 3.95
N GLU A 152 -20.72 -17.97 2.66
CA GLU A 152 -21.52 -16.92 2.05
C GLU A 152 -22.82 -16.79 2.86
N LYS A 153 -23.04 -15.63 3.49
CA LYS A 153 -24.19 -15.45 4.40
C LYS A 153 -25.46 -15.82 3.64
N GLU A 154 -26.24 -16.74 4.20
CA GLU A 154 -27.58 -17.03 3.66
C GLU A 154 -28.39 -15.73 3.61
N PRO A 155 -29.21 -15.54 2.56
CA PRO A 155 -29.91 -14.29 2.34
C PRO A 155 -30.93 -14.02 3.45
N CYS A 156 -30.62 -13.06 4.31
CA CYS A 156 -31.60 -12.42 5.19
C CYS A 156 -32.58 -11.58 4.35
N GLY A 157 -33.88 -11.75 4.60
CA GLY A 157 -35.04 -11.54 3.72
C GLY A 157 -35.31 -10.15 3.11
N TRP A 158 -34.35 -9.23 3.15
CA TRP A 158 -34.39 -7.93 2.46
C TRP A 158 -33.18 -7.69 1.53
N THR A 159 -32.17 -8.56 1.59
CA THR A 159 -30.95 -8.49 0.77
C THR A 159 -30.91 -9.63 -0.22
N ARG A 160 -31.80 -9.57 -1.22
CA ARG A 160 -31.82 -10.56 -2.30
C ARG A 160 -30.51 -10.49 -3.08
N ARG A 161 -29.68 -11.54 -3.05
CA ARG A 161 -28.75 -11.82 -4.16
C ARG A 161 -29.33 -12.91 -5.04
N ALA A 162 -30.37 -12.56 -5.80
CA ALA A 162 -30.89 -13.40 -6.88
C ALA A 162 -30.21 -13.07 -8.24
N HIS A 163 -29.42 -11.99 -8.32
CA HIS A 163 -28.85 -11.46 -9.56
C HIS A 163 -27.43 -10.92 -9.34
N LYS A 164 -26.69 -10.69 -10.44
CA LYS A 164 -25.33 -10.11 -10.43
C LYS A 164 -25.30 -8.77 -9.69
N LYS A 165 -24.27 -8.55 -8.85
CA LYS A 165 -24.08 -7.30 -8.07
C LYS A 165 -24.00 -6.04 -8.94
N ARG A 166 -23.47 -6.18 -10.16
CA ARG A 166 -23.54 -5.15 -11.20
C ARG A 166 -24.11 -5.79 -12.47
N PRO A 167 -25.00 -5.08 -13.20
CA PRO A 167 -25.61 -5.62 -14.42
C PRO A 167 -24.56 -5.81 -15.53
N ASN A 168 -23.49 -5.01 -15.51
CA ASN A 168 -22.39 -5.02 -16.46
C ASN A 168 -21.03 -4.84 -15.75
N ILE A 169 -19.97 -5.24 -16.46
CA ILE A 169 -18.59 -4.89 -16.13
C ILE A 169 -18.25 -3.66 -16.97
N ASP A 170 -17.74 -2.61 -16.32
CA ASP A 170 -17.27 -1.40 -17.00
C ASP A 170 -16.19 -1.77 -18.03
N THR A 171 -16.28 -1.22 -19.23
CA THR A 171 -15.43 -1.60 -20.37
C THR A 171 -14.11 -0.82 -20.41
N TRP A 172 -13.86 0.07 -19.45
CA TRP A 172 -12.70 0.95 -19.39
C TRP A 172 -12.15 1.13 -17.97
#